data_AF-A0A1B3E9D8-F1
#
_entry.id   AF-A0A1B3E9D8-F1
#
_cell.length_a   1.000
_cell.length_b   1.000
_cell.length_c   1.000
_cell.angle_alpha   90.00
_cell.angle_beta   90.00
_cell.angle_gamma   90.00
#
_symmetry.space_group_name_H-M   'P 1'
#
loop_
_entity.id
_entity.type
_entity.pdbx_description
1 polymer ?
#
loop_
_entity_poly.entity_id
_entity_poly.type
_entity_poly.pdbx_seq_one_letter_code
_entity_poly.pdbx_strand_id
1 'polypeptide(L)' 'MRDAQGRKVFLILDNLRVHHSRKVSAWVAERKAHIELFFLPAYAPELNPDE' A
#
# COMPACT_ATOMS: atom_id res chain seq x y z
N MET A 1 -11.44 -5.04 8.80
CA MET A 1 -11.65 -5.86 7.59
C MET A 1 -13.08 -6.41 7.51
N ARG A 2 -14.11 -5.55 7.61
CA ARG A 2 -15.50 -6.01 7.48
C ARG A 2 -15.96 -6.03 6.02
N ASP A 3 -15.38 -5.17 5.17
CA ASP A 3 -15.80 -4.96 3.77
C ASP A 3 -15.22 -5.99 2.79
N ALA A 4 -14.05 -6.55 3.09
CA ALA A 4 -13.37 -7.51 2.21
C ALA A 4 -14.05 -8.90 2.19
N GLN A 5 -14.92 -9.22 3.16
CA GLN A 5 -15.67 -10.49 3.24
C GLN A 5 -14.79 -11.74 3.07
N GLY A 6 -13.60 -11.73 3.68
CA GLY A 6 -12.63 -12.84 3.59
C GLY A 6 -11.78 -12.88 2.32
N ARG A 7 -12.01 -11.97 1.36
CA ARG A 7 -11.17 -11.84 0.16
C ARG A 7 -9.84 -11.17 0.50
N LYS A 8 -8.80 -11.53 -0.25
CA LYS A 8 -7.49 -10.87 -0.20
C LYS A 8 -7.64 -9.41 -0.62
N VAL A 9 -7.03 -8.53 0.16
CA VAL A 9 -7.03 -7.08 -0.06
C VAL A 9 -5.73 -6.67 -0.73
N PHE A 10 -5.85 -5.94 -1.83
CA PHE A 10 -4.73 -5.30 -2.50
C PHE A 10 -4.79 -3.80 -2.25
N LEU A 11 -3.72 -3.23 -1.71
CA LEU A 11 -3.60 -1.81 -1.42
C LEU A 11 -2.55 -1.20 -2.36
N ILE A 12 -2.95 -0.17 -3.10
CA ILE A 12 -2.04 0.60 -3.95
C ILE A 12 -1.72 1.89 -3.17
N LEU A 13 -0.44 2.08 -2.85
CA LEU A 13 0.07 3.18 -2.04
C LEU A 13 0.92 4.11 -2.89
N ASP A 14 0.89 5.40 -2.59
CA ASP A 14 1.88 6.35 -3.10
C ASP A 14 3.27 6.11 -2.48
N ASN A 15 4.27 6.85 -2.96
CA ASN A 15 5.66 6.65 -2.56
C ASN A 15 6.07 7.47 -1.31
N LEU A 16 5.14 7.96 -0.48
CA LEU A 16 5.45 8.65 0.76
C LEU A 16 6.25 7.74 1.71
N ARG A 17 7.31 8.29 2.30
CA ARG A 17 8.26 7.56 3.17
C ARG A 17 7.58 6.84 4.35
N VAL A 18 6.42 7.33 4.82
CA VAL A 18 5.66 6.72 5.92
C VAL A 18 5.12 5.32 5.56
N HIS A 19 4.78 5.08 4.30
CA HIS A 19 4.31 3.78 3.81
C HIS A 19 5.42 2.73 3.76
N HIS A 20 6.68 3.18 3.63
CA HIS A 20 7.87 2.32 3.66
C HIS A 20 8.39 2.02 5.06
N SER A 21 7.61 2.30 6.11
CA SER A 21 8.06 2.05 7.47
C SER A 21 8.25 0.54 7.74
N ARG A 22 9.30 0.20 8.49
CA ARG A 22 9.58 -1.18 8.93
C ARG A 22 8.40 -1.80 9.68
N LYS A 23 7.66 -1.00 10.45
CA LYS A 23 6.47 -1.44 11.19
C LYS A 23 5.37 -1.92 10.25
N VAL A 24 5.07 -1.15 9.20
CA VAL A 24 4.08 -1.52 8.18
C VAL A 24 4.54 -2.78 7.45
N SER A 25 5.81 -2.84 7.04
CA SER A 25 6.36 -4.02 6.35
C SER A 25 6.26 -5.30 7.18
N ALA A 26 6.62 -5.24 8.46
CA ALA A 26 6.51 -6.40 9.37
C ALA A 26 5.06 -6.84 9.56
N TRP A 27 4.15 -5.88 9.75
CA TRP A 27 2.73 -6.18 9.94
C TRP A 27 2.08 -6.83 8.70
N VAL A 28 2.45 -6.40 7.50
CA VAL A 28 2.00 -7.01 6.23
C VAL A 28 2.63 -8.38 6.04
N ALA A 29 3.89 -8.59 6.43
CA ALA A 29 4.56 -9.88 6.28
C ALA A 29 3.83 -11.01 7.03
N GLU A 30 3.30 -10.73 8.22
CA GLU A 30 2.47 -11.65 8.99
C GLU A 30 1.10 -11.95 8.35
N ARG A 31 0.66 -11.13 7.38
CA ARG A 31 -0.70 -11.12 6.81
C ARG A 31 -0.73 -11.26 5.29
N LYS A 32 0.35 -11.74 4.67
CA LYS A 32 0.47 -11.87 3.20
C LYS A 32 -0.65 -12.67 2.52
N ALA A 33 -1.28 -13.60 3.23
CA ALA A 33 -2.43 -14.35 2.72
C ALA A 33 -3.68 -13.47 2.54
N HIS A 34 -3.79 -12.39 3.31
CA HIS A 34 -4.96 -11.52 3.36
C HIS A 34 -4.69 -10.11 2.81
N ILE A 35 -3.43 -9.68 2.77
CA ILE A 35 -3.05 -8.32 2.38
C ILE A 35 -1.81 -8.37 1.50
N GLU A 36 -1.83 -7.60 0.42
CA GLU A 36 -0.67 -7.33 -0.41
C GLU A 36 -0.61 -5.85 -0.76
N LEU A 37 0.59 -5.27 -0.66
CA LEU A 37 0.84 -3.86 -0.95
C LEU A 37 1.51 -3.73 -2.32
N PHE A 38 1.04 -2.76 -3.09
CA PHE A 38 1.69 -2.26 -4.30
C PHE A 38 2.04 -0.79 -4.10
N PHE A 39 3.18 -0.38 -4.62
CA PHE A 39 3.60 1.02 -4.60
C PHE A 39 3.53 1.57 -6.02
N LEU A 40 3.02 2.79 -6.14
CA LEU A 40 3.10 3.52 -7.40
C LEU A 40 4.58 3.76 -7.77
N PRO A 41 4.92 3.73 -9.07
CA PRO A 41 6.26 4.05 -9.52
C PRO A 41 6.66 5.45 -9.03
N ALA A 42 7.95 5.60 -8.69
CA ALA A 42 8.48 6.89 -8.29
C ALA A 42 8.38 7.87 -9.46
N TYR A 43 7.46 8.83 -9.33
CA TYR A 43 7.28 9.99 -10.21
C TYR A 43 6.55 9.72 -11.55
N ALA A 44 5.25 10.01 -11.56
CA ALA A 44 4.53 10.60 -12.69
C ALA A 44 4.17 12.05 -12.29
N PRO A 45 5.13 12.98 -12.29
CA PRO A 45 4.90 14.38 -11.85
C PRO A 45 3.84 15.11 -12.66
N GLU A 46 3.56 14.63 -13.88
CA GLU A 46 2.61 15.24 -14.82
C GLU A 46 1.13 15.00 -14.43
N LEU A 47 0.86 14.29 -13.33
CA LEU A 47 -0.50 13.92 -12.89
C LEU A 47 -0.89 14.46 -11.51
N ASN A 48 -0.09 15.31 -10.88
CA ASN A 48 -0.49 15.97 -9.63
C ASN A 48 -0.77 17.46 -9.92
N PRO A 49 -2.05 17.87 -10.10
CA PRO A 49 -2.42 19.27 -10.26
C PRO A 49 -2.29 20.12 -8.97
N ASP A 50 -1.83 19.52 -7.88
CA ASP A 50 -1.63 20.13 -6.56
C ASP A 50 -0.13 20.21 -6.18
N GLU A 51 0.73 20.73 -7.06
CA GLU A 51 1.79 21.63 -6.58
C GLU A 51 1.23 23.04 -6.37
#